data_AF-A0A1E2V779-F1
#
_entry.id   AF-A0A1E2V779-F1
#
_cell.length_a   1.000
_cell.length_b   1.000
_cell.length_c   1.000
_cell.angle_alpha   90.00
_cell.angle_beta   90.00
_cell.angle_gamma   90.00
#
_symmetry.space_group_name_H-M   'P 1'
#
loop_
_entity.id
_entity.type
_entity.pdbx_description
1 polymer ?
#
loop_
_entity_poly.entity_id
_entity_poly.type
_entity_poly.pdbx_seq_one_letter_code
_entity_poly.pdbx_strand_id
1 'polypeptide(L)'
;MPKAKGFTLIELMVVMVIIGVLASIAMPQYQDYIGRAQAAEAITATAGLRAELALYHAENGSFQGYADQAGVLAPQAALLQGQYIAAGGVTLLGDQTGGFQIMFNRGVHQGLGLIMQPLINGQLASGQQVGQLSGWRCQGQGLAPRFLPSACQQP
;
A
#
# COMPACT_ATOMS: atom_id res chain seq x y z
N MET A 1 -41.84 15.86 -43.81
CA MET A 1 -40.54 15.91 -43.13
C MET A 1 -40.78 16.28 -41.66
N PRO A 2 -40.57 15.38 -40.70
CA PRO A 2 -40.76 15.70 -39.29
C PRO A 2 -39.73 16.77 -38.87
N LYS A 3 -40.20 17.88 -38.27
CA LYS A 3 -39.34 18.91 -37.71
C LYS A 3 -38.55 18.31 -36.54
N ALA A 4 -37.23 18.33 -36.62
CA ALA A 4 -36.38 18.05 -35.47
C ALA A 4 -36.64 19.12 -34.40
N LYS A 5 -37.22 18.73 -33.27
CA LYS A 5 -37.27 19.60 -32.08
C LYS A 5 -35.85 19.69 -31.51
N GLY A 6 -35.24 20.87 -31.58
CA GLY A 6 -33.96 21.13 -30.95
C GLY A 6 -34.11 21.28 -29.43
N PHE A 7 -33.08 20.87 -28.70
CA PHE A 7 -32.94 21.10 -27.25
C PHE A 7 -32.80 22.60 -26.96
N THR A 8 -33.39 23.10 -25.88
CA THR A 8 -33.27 24.50 -25.50
C THR A 8 -31.97 24.74 -24.71
N LEU A 9 -31.40 25.94 -24.84
CA LEU A 9 -30.23 26.34 -24.04
C LEU A 9 -30.52 26.28 -22.53
N ILE A 10 -31.76 26.57 -22.12
CA ILE A 10 -32.14 26.53 -20.71
C ILE A 10 -32.19 25.09 -20.16
N GLU A 11 -32.67 24.12 -20.94
CA GLU A 11 -32.62 22.71 -20.54
C GLU A 11 -31.18 22.24 -20.37
N LEU A 12 -30.28 22.66 -21.25
CA LEU A 12 -28.87 22.30 -21.17
C LEU A 12 -28.17 22.96 -19.96
N MET A 13 -28.52 24.20 -19.61
CA MET A 13 -27.96 24.87 -18.43
C MET A 13 -28.38 24.20 -17.11
N VAL A 14 -29.65 23.80 -16.98
CA VAL A 14 -30.11 23.09 -15.77
C VAL A 14 -29.41 21.75 -15.61
N VAL A 15 -29.22 21.01 -16.71
CA VAL A 15 -28.47 19.74 -16.69
C VAL A 15 -27.03 19.97 -16.24
N MET A 16 -26.36 21.01 -16.74
CA MET A 16 -24.98 21.34 -16.35
C MET A 16 -24.87 21.68 -14.86
N VAL A 17 -25.84 22.41 -14.30
CA VAL A 17 -25.90 22.72 -12.86
C VAL A 17 -26.02 21.43 -12.03
N ILE A 18 -26.94 20.53 -12.39
CA ILE A 18 -27.13 19.27 -11.66
C ILE A 18 -25.86 18.41 -11.72
N ILE A 19 -25.23 18.27 -12.90
CA ILE A 19 -23.97 17.54 -13.07
C ILE A 19 -22.86 18.18 -12.22
N GLY A 20 -22.79 19.52 -12.16
CA GLY A 20 -21.81 20.23 -11.34
C GLY A 20 -21.91 19.90 -9.85
N VAL A 21 -23.12 19.86 -9.30
CA VAL A 21 -23.34 19.47 -7.89
C VAL A 21 -22.93 18.01 -7.65
N LEU A 22 -23.37 17.09 -8.50
CA LEU A 22 -23.04 15.67 -8.37
C LEU A 22 -21.52 15.42 -8.48
N ALA A 23 -20.85 16.08 -9.42
CA ALA A 23 -19.41 15.95 -9.63
C ALA A 23 -18.61 16.44 -8.42
N SER A 24 -19.05 17.50 -7.74
CA SER A 24 -18.36 18.04 -6.56
C SER A 24 -18.28 17.05 -5.39
N ILE A 25 -19.28 16.17 -5.27
CA ILE A 25 -19.33 15.11 -4.24
C ILE A 25 -18.62 13.84 -4.73
N ALA A 26 -18.83 13.47 -5.99
CA ALA A 26 -18.31 12.23 -6.55
C ALA A 26 -16.78 12.24 -6.75
N MET A 27 -16.21 13.36 -7.19
CA MET A 27 -14.77 13.47 -7.47
C MET A 27 -13.87 13.18 -6.25
N PRO A 28 -14.07 13.80 -5.06
CA PRO A 28 -13.21 13.50 -3.91
C PRO A 28 -13.35 12.04 -3.45
N GLN A 29 -14.55 11.47 -3.50
CA GLN A 29 -14.76 10.06 -3.15
C GLN A 29 -14.08 9.10 -4.14
N TYR A 30 -14.10 9.44 -5.42
CA TYR A 30 -13.41 8.65 -6.45
C TYR A 30 -11.89 8.70 -6.28
N GLN A 31 -11.33 9.86 -5.92
CA GLN A 31 -9.90 9.98 -5.60
C GLN A 31 -9.52 9.11 -4.40
N ASP A 32 -10.36 9.08 -3.36
CA ASP A 32 -10.19 8.21 -2.19
C ASP A 32 -10.21 6.72 -2.56
N TYR A 33 -11.11 6.32 -3.47
CA TYR A 33 -11.17 4.95 -3.98
C TYR A 33 -9.91 4.57 -4.75
N ILE A 34 -9.46 5.43 -5.68
CA ILE A 34 -8.23 5.21 -6.43
C ILE A 34 -7.02 5.14 -5.49
N GLY A 35 -6.94 6.03 -4.49
CA GLY A 35 -5.89 6.00 -3.48
C GLY A 35 -5.84 4.68 -2.71
N ARG A 36 -6.98 4.16 -2.26
CA ARG A 36 -7.02 2.82 -1.61
C ARG A 36 -6.58 1.71 -2.56
N ALA A 37 -6.97 1.78 -3.84
CA ALA A 37 -6.57 0.80 -4.84
C ALA A 37 -5.05 0.82 -5.10
N GLN A 38 -4.43 2.00 -5.13
CA GLN A 38 -2.97 2.14 -5.23
C GLN A 38 -2.24 1.51 -4.04
N ALA A 39 -2.74 1.74 -2.84
CA ALA A 39 -2.18 1.13 -1.64
C ALA A 39 -2.37 -0.39 -1.58
N ALA A 40 -3.52 -0.90 -2.05
CA ALA A 40 -3.78 -2.33 -2.13
C ALA A 40 -2.86 -3.03 -3.14
N GLU A 41 -2.60 -2.40 -4.28
CA GLU A 41 -1.67 -2.92 -5.29
C GLU A 41 -0.27 -3.13 -4.69
N ALA A 42 0.23 -2.17 -3.92
CA ALA A 42 1.52 -2.30 -3.23
C ALA A 42 1.60 -3.51 -2.30
N ILE A 43 0.53 -3.81 -1.55
CA ILE A 43 0.47 -4.99 -0.69
C ILE A 43 0.51 -6.27 -1.53
N THR A 44 -0.20 -6.30 -2.66
CA THR A 44 -0.20 -7.46 -3.55
C THR A 44 1.15 -7.65 -4.25
N ALA A 45 1.78 -6.57 -4.71
CA ALA A 45 3.08 -6.58 -5.37
C ALA A 45 4.19 -7.09 -4.43
N THR A 46 4.06 -6.83 -3.12
CA THR A 46 5.02 -7.26 -2.10
C THR A 46 4.64 -8.55 -1.37
N ALA A 47 3.60 -9.26 -1.83
CA ALA A 47 3.16 -10.50 -1.21
C ALA A 47 4.24 -11.61 -1.23
N GLY A 48 5.05 -11.67 -2.28
CA GLY A 48 6.19 -12.59 -2.39
C GLY A 48 7.25 -12.31 -1.33
N LEU A 49 7.70 -11.05 -1.22
CA LEU A 49 8.68 -10.62 -0.22
C LEU A 49 8.19 -10.89 1.22
N ARG A 50 6.89 -10.70 1.46
CA ARG A 50 6.26 -11.04 2.74
C ARG A 50 6.34 -12.54 3.05
N ALA A 51 6.11 -13.39 2.05
CA ALA A 51 6.21 -14.84 2.21
C ALA A 51 7.65 -15.30 2.48
N GLU A 52 8.63 -14.74 1.76
CA GLU A 52 10.04 -15.05 1.99
C GLU A 52 10.52 -14.59 3.36
N LEU A 53 10.08 -13.41 3.81
CA LEU A 53 10.39 -12.93 5.16
C LEU A 53 9.76 -13.83 6.24
N ALA A 54 8.55 -14.37 6.00
CA ALA A 54 7.95 -15.36 6.89
C ALA A 54 8.75 -16.67 6.91
N LEU A 55 9.22 -17.14 5.75
CA LEU A 55 10.06 -18.33 5.63
C LEU A 55 11.39 -18.15 6.37
N TYR A 56 12.05 -17.01 6.16
CA TYR A 56 13.29 -16.65 6.86
C TYR A 56 13.11 -16.75 8.37
N HIS A 57 12.03 -16.19 8.90
CA HIS A 57 11.73 -16.28 10.33
C HIS A 57 11.44 -17.71 10.79
N ALA A 58 10.75 -18.51 9.97
CA ALA A 58 10.46 -19.90 10.29
C ALA A 58 11.74 -20.76 10.38
N GLU A 59 12.74 -20.47 9.54
CA GLU A 59 14.03 -21.17 9.53
C GLU A 59 14.96 -20.70 10.64
N ASN A 60 15.02 -19.40 10.90
CA ASN A 60 16.02 -18.80 11.80
C ASN A 60 15.48 -18.50 13.21
N GLY A 61 14.16 -18.57 13.43
CA GLY A 61 13.51 -18.27 14.71
C GLY A 61 13.56 -16.80 15.12
N SER A 62 14.17 -15.93 14.31
CA SER A 62 14.22 -14.48 14.48
C SER A 62 14.40 -13.79 13.13
N PHE A 63 14.32 -12.47 13.10
CA PHE A 63 14.63 -11.69 11.89
C PHE A 63 16.11 -11.32 11.77
N GLN A 64 17.00 -11.69 12.70
CA GLN A 64 18.37 -11.19 12.71
C GLN A 64 19.14 -11.50 11.41
N GLY A 65 19.50 -10.45 10.67
CA GLY A 65 20.31 -10.56 9.44
C GLY A 65 19.49 -10.72 8.16
N TYR A 66 18.16 -10.68 8.23
CA TYR A 66 17.30 -10.74 7.04
C TYR A 66 17.51 -9.56 6.07
N ALA A 67 17.98 -8.42 6.58
CA ALA A 67 18.21 -7.19 5.83
C ALA A 67 19.67 -7.01 5.39
N ASP A 68 20.52 -8.02 5.61
CA ASP A 68 21.86 -8.05 5.06
C ASP A 68 21.81 -7.95 3.53
N GLN A 69 22.59 -7.03 2.98
CA GLN A 69 22.70 -6.76 1.55
C GLN A 69 23.29 -7.96 0.78
N ALA A 70 24.02 -8.84 1.47
CA ALA A 70 24.50 -10.12 0.91
C ALA A 70 23.44 -11.24 1.00
N GLY A 71 22.35 -11.02 1.73
CA GLY A 71 21.24 -11.96 1.90
C GLY A 71 20.31 -12.02 0.69
N VAL A 72 19.40 -12.99 0.69
CA VAL A 72 18.48 -13.26 -0.43
C VAL A 72 17.36 -12.20 -0.54
N LEU A 73 16.98 -11.56 0.55
CA LEU A 73 15.82 -10.66 0.62
C LEU A 73 16.12 -9.23 0.16
N ALA A 74 17.30 -8.68 0.48
CA ALA A 74 17.65 -7.30 0.16
C ALA A 74 17.73 -7.03 -1.36
N PRO A 75 18.37 -7.88 -2.18
CA PRO A 75 18.37 -7.72 -3.64
C PRO A 75 16.96 -7.85 -4.24
N GLN A 76 16.13 -8.75 -3.70
CA GLN A 76 14.76 -8.94 -4.18
C GLN A 76 13.88 -7.73 -3.88
N ALA A 77 13.99 -7.16 -2.68
CA ALA A 77 13.32 -5.91 -2.33
C ALA A 77 13.78 -4.77 -3.26
N ALA A 78 15.07 -4.64 -3.51
CA ALA A 78 15.61 -3.59 -4.38
C ALA A 78 15.14 -3.68 -5.83
N LEU A 79 14.92 -4.89 -6.35
CA LEU A 79 14.45 -5.11 -7.72
C LEU A 79 12.92 -5.10 -7.85
N LEU A 80 12.18 -5.14 -6.75
CA LEU A 80 10.73 -5.17 -6.77
C LEU A 80 10.16 -3.90 -7.39
N GLN A 81 9.30 -4.11 -8.40
CA GLN A 81 8.62 -3.04 -9.12
C GLN A 81 7.13 -3.36 -9.18
N GLY A 82 6.33 -2.32 -9.06
CA GLY A 82 4.88 -2.39 -9.17
C GLY A 82 4.35 -1.24 -10.01
N GLN A 83 3.04 -1.17 -10.17
CA GLN A 83 2.45 -0.04 -10.87
C GLN A 83 2.72 1.27 -10.12
N TYR A 84 2.79 1.31 -8.80
CA TYR A 84 3.08 2.55 -8.07
C TYR A 84 4.41 2.53 -7.33
N ILE A 85 5.27 1.55 -7.62
CA ILE A 85 6.54 1.30 -6.94
C ILE A 85 7.63 1.21 -8.00
N ALA A 86 8.65 2.07 -7.92
CA ALA A 86 9.85 1.95 -8.75
C ALA A 86 10.84 0.95 -8.14
N ALA A 87 11.82 0.49 -8.92
CA ALA A 87 12.96 -0.24 -8.38
C ALA A 87 13.65 0.60 -7.30
N GLY A 88 14.06 -0.05 -6.21
CA GLY A 88 14.55 0.60 -5.00
C GLY A 88 13.47 1.24 -4.14
N GLY A 89 12.19 1.17 -4.56
CA GLY A 89 11.05 1.67 -3.79
C GLY A 89 10.67 0.76 -2.61
N VAL A 90 11.13 -0.49 -2.59
CA VAL A 90 10.97 -1.38 -1.43
C VAL A 90 12.30 -1.52 -0.70
N THR A 91 12.28 -1.24 0.61
CA THR A 91 13.47 -1.27 1.46
C THR A 91 13.19 -2.05 2.74
N LEU A 92 14.15 -2.84 3.21
CA LEU A 92 13.98 -3.64 4.43
C LEU A 92 14.16 -2.78 5.68
N LEU A 93 13.41 -3.07 6.74
CA LEU A 93 13.32 -2.27 7.97
C LEU A 93 14.16 -2.83 9.13
N GLY A 94 15.46 -2.54 9.16
CA GLY A 94 16.33 -2.77 10.34
C GLY A 94 16.47 -4.23 10.79
N ASP A 95 17.70 -4.72 10.96
CA ASP A 95 18.00 -6.16 10.99
C ASP A 95 17.33 -7.02 12.08
N GLN A 96 16.63 -6.48 13.08
CA GLN A 96 16.13 -7.25 14.23
C GLN A 96 14.60 -7.30 14.36
N THR A 97 13.87 -6.38 13.72
CA THR A 97 12.41 -6.27 13.85
C THR A 97 11.68 -7.01 12.73
N GLY A 98 12.34 -7.20 11.58
CA GLY A 98 11.67 -7.71 10.40
C GLY A 98 10.80 -6.64 9.74
N GLY A 99 10.40 -6.93 8.51
CA GLY A 99 9.51 -6.08 7.75
C GLY A 99 10.20 -5.25 6.69
N PHE A 100 9.41 -4.49 5.96
CA PHE A 100 9.88 -3.69 4.84
C PHE A 100 8.96 -2.49 4.64
N GLN A 101 9.52 -1.46 4.05
CA GLN A 101 8.85 -0.24 3.66
C GLN A 101 8.67 -0.23 2.14
N ILE A 102 7.54 0.28 1.69
CA ILE A 102 7.16 0.46 0.29
C ILE A 102 6.95 1.95 0.07
N MET A 103 7.68 2.54 -0.87
CA MET A 103 7.56 3.94 -1.25
C MET A 103 6.88 4.08 -2.61
N PHE A 104 5.85 4.92 -2.65
CA PHE A 104 5.15 5.21 -3.89
C PHE A 104 5.91 6.24 -4.72
N ASN A 105 6.22 5.92 -5.97
CA ASN A 105 6.96 6.83 -6.86
C ASN A 105 6.04 7.67 -7.76
N ARG A 106 4.75 7.33 -7.84
CA ARG A 106 3.74 8.03 -8.66
C ARG A 106 2.33 7.80 -8.10
N GLY A 107 1.34 8.48 -8.68
CA GLY A 107 -0.05 8.39 -8.26
C GLY A 107 -0.39 9.38 -7.15
N VAL A 108 -1.51 9.17 -6.46
CA VAL A 108 -1.99 10.10 -5.42
C VAL A 108 -1.16 10.01 -4.13
N HIS A 109 -0.35 8.96 -4.00
CA HIS A 109 0.51 8.72 -2.83
C HIS A 109 1.99 8.98 -3.08
N GLN A 110 2.35 9.61 -4.20
CA GLN A 110 3.75 9.86 -4.54
C GLN A 110 4.51 10.50 -3.37
N GLY A 111 5.65 9.90 -2.99
CA GLY A 111 6.49 10.35 -1.86
C GLY A 111 6.03 9.86 -0.48
N LEU A 112 4.89 9.19 -0.39
CA LEU A 112 4.41 8.51 0.81
C LEU A 112 4.71 7.01 0.73
N GLY A 113 4.41 6.27 1.78
CA GLY A 113 4.66 4.84 1.81
C GLY A 113 3.77 4.01 2.71
N LEU A 114 4.01 2.71 2.68
CA LEU A 114 3.47 1.70 3.57
C LEU A 114 4.63 1.00 4.29
N ILE A 115 4.44 0.70 5.55
CA ILE A 115 5.35 -0.11 6.37
C ILE A 115 4.63 -1.42 6.66
N MET A 116 5.23 -2.51 6.21
CA MET A 116 4.81 -3.88 6.50
C MET A 116 5.71 -4.45 7.58
N GLN A 117 5.13 -4.84 8.71
CA GLN A 117 5.85 -5.44 9.82
C GLN A 117 5.18 -6.74 10.27
N PRO A 118 5.97 -7.74 10.67
CA PRO A 118 5.43 -8.97 11.22
C PRO A 118 4.83 -8.72 12.60
N LEU A 119 3.79 -9.48 12.96
CA LEU A 119 3.33 -9.62 14.33
C LEU A 119 3.83 -10.95 14.87
N ILE A 120 4.56 -10.90 15.98
CA ILE A 120 5.13 -12.07 16.64
C ILE A 120 4.44 -12.26 17.99
N ASN A 121 3.81 -13.42 18.18
CA ASN A 121 3.29 -13.86 19.48
C ASN A 121 4.45 -14.41 20.32
N GLY A 122 5.30 -13.52 20.83
CA GLY A 122 6.49 -13.86 21.58
C GLY A 122 7.06 -12.68 22.35
N GLN A 123 8.29 -12.82 22.84
CA GLN A 123 8.94 -11.80 23.66
C GLN A 123 10.08 -11.14 22.88
N LEU A 124 10.33 -9.85 23.14
CA LEU A 124 11.59 -9.24 22.75
C LEU A 124 12.69 -9.82 23.64
N ALA A 125 13.56 -10.67 23.08
CA ALA A 125 14.78 -11.13 23.73
C ALA A 125 15.95 -10.39 23.08
N SER A 126 16.79 -9.70 23.87
CA SER A 126 17.96 -8.96 23.38
C SER A 126 17.70 -8.01 22.19
N GLY A 127 16.51 -7.39 22.13
CA GLY A 127 16.13 -6.49 21.03
C GLY A 127 15.59 -7.19 19.77
N GLN A 128 15.56 -8.52 19.76
CA GLN A 128 15.05 -9.34 18.66
C GLN A 128 13.64 -9.80 18.96
N GLN A 129 12.78 -9.76 17.94
CA GLN A 129 11.48 -10.40 18.01
C GLN A 129 11.66 -11.91 17.86
N VAL A 130 11.35 -12.67 18.91
CA VAL A 130 11.44 -14.14 18.94
C VAL A 130 10.08 -14.70 19.35
N GLY A 131 9.53 -15.62 18.56
CA GLY A 131 8.23 -16.24 18.81
C GLY A 131 7.55 -16.72 17.54
N GLN A 132 6.26 -17.06 17.60
CA GLN A 132 5.55 -17.49 16.39
C GLN A 132 5.00 -16.28 15.62
N LEU A 133 5.19 -16.26 14.31
CA LEU A 133 4.53 -15.30 13.42
C LEU A 133 3.01 -15.49 13.50
N SER A 134 2.31 -14.48 14.01
CA SER A 134 0.87 -14.49 14.23
C SER A 134 0.08 -13.66 13.23
N GLY A 135 0.74 -12.74 12.52
CA GLY A 135 0.10 -11.88 11.55
C GLY A 135 1.06 -10.88 10.92
N TRP A 136 0.49 -9.93 10.20
CA TRP A 136 1.22 -8.85 9.55
C TRP A 136 0.49 -7.55 9.80
N ARG A 137 1.17 -6.60 10.45
CA ARG A 137 0.68 -5.25 10.59
C ARG A 137 1.16 -4.41 9.41
N CYS A 138 0.27 -3.57 8.92
CA CYS A 138 0.55 -2.61 7.87
C CYS A 138 0.24 -1.21 8.39
N GLN A 139 1.16 -0.27 8.20
CA GLN A 139 1.04 1.11 8.67
C GLN A 139 1.35 2.09 7.55
N GLY A 140 0.65 3.22 7.54
CA GLY A 140 0.94 4.30 6.61
C GLY A 140 2.19 5.07 7.04
N GLN A 141 3.09 5.35 6.10
CA GLN A 141 4.20 6.28 6.28
C GLN A 141 3.87 7.57 5.56
N GLY A 142 3.38 8.56 6.32
CA GLY A 142 2.79 9.79 5.76
C GLY A 142 1.47 9.57 5.03
N LEU A 143 1.05 8.32 4.82
CA LEU A 143 -0.22 7.95 4.21
C LEU A 143 -1.38 8.07 5.21
N ALA A 144 -2.42 8.83 4.84
CA ALA A 144 -3.58 9.00 5.71
C ALA A 144 -4.37 7.68 5.89
N PRO A 145 -4.94 7.40 7.08
CA PRO A 145 -5.61 6.13 7.36
C PRO A 145 -6.76 5.76 6.41
N ARG A 146 -7.44 6.75 5.84
CA ARG A 146 -8.52 6.54 4.85
C ARG A 146 -8.08 5.85 3.56
N PHE A 147 -6.79 5.89 3.27
CA PHE A 147 -6.18 5.25 2.10
C PHE A 147 -5.57 3.89 2.42
N LEU A 148 -5.52 3.51 3.71
CA LEU A 148 -5.07 2.18 4.09
C LEU A 148 -6.10 1.13 3.63
N PRO A 149 -5.66 0.07 2.92
CA PRO A 149 -6.51 -1.06 2.58
C PRO A 149 -7.10 -1.71 3.83
N SER A 150 -8.24 -2.40 3.68
CA SER A 150 -8.87 -3.14 4.79
C SER A 150 -7.91 -4.13 5.44
N ALA A 151 -7.01 -4.75 4.66
CA ALA A 151 -5.95 -5.64 5.15
C ALA A 151 -4.98 -4.97 6.13
N CYS A 152 -4.86 -3.63 6.13
CA CYS A 152 -4.04 -2.85 7.05
C CYS A 152 -4.82 -2.30 8.25
N GLN A 153 -6.15 -2.45 8.26
CA GLN A 153 -7.01 -1.93 9.33
C GLN A 153 -7.26 -2.97 10.43
N GLN A 154 -6.81 -4.20 10.25
CA GLN A 154 -6.85 -5.26 11.25
C GLN A 154 -5.42 -5.59 11.69
N PRO A 155 -5.19 -5.81 13.00
CA PRO A 155 -3.89 -6.23 13.51
C PRO A 155 -3.53 -7.64 12.99
#